data_AF-A0A7S4KKA9-F1
#
_entry.id   AF-A0A7S4KKA9-F1
#
_cell.length_a   1.000
_cell.length_b   1.000
_cell.length_c   1.000
_cell.angle_alpha   90.00
_cell.angle_beta   90.00
_cell.angle_gamma   90.00
#
_symmetry.space_group_name_H-M   'P 1'
#
loop_
_entity.id
_entity.type
_entity.pdbx_description
1 polymer ?
#
loop_
_entity_poly.entity_id
_entity_poly.type
_entity_poly.pdbx_seq_one_letter_code
_entity_poly.pdbx_strand_id
1 'polypeptide(L)'
;DPMYQYSLTWFKNLFVQGIINAPKSEALDERIVSLNDFITYSLYCNICRSIFERHKLMYSFLLSIKILMGDGKIDLQNWRFLLSGGALPFGMKKPDEAWVTQSIWIEVINLAALPTFAGIDQHISDNLDKWKPLNDSQTPELDPLPQ
;
A
#
# COMPACT_ATOMS: atom_id res chain seq x y z
N ASP A 1 -5.06 11.19 -20.41
CA ASP A 1 -3.66 10.97 -20.80
C ASP A 1 -3.59 9.73 -21.70
N PRO A 2 -3.21 9.85 -22.97
CA PRO A 2 -3.25 8.76 -23.95
C PRO A 2 -2.04 7.82 -23.91
N MET A 3 -1.08 8.01 -22.99
CA MET A 3 0.22 7.36 -23.09
C MET A 3 0.20 5.84 -22.81
N TYR A 4 -0.72 5.37 -21.98
CA TYR A 4 -0.87 3.95 -21.61
C TYR A 4 -2.26 3.45 -21.98
N GLN A 5 -2.41 2.99 -23.21
CA GLN A 5 -3.65 2.44 -23.72
C GLN A 5 -3.45 1.00 -24.15
N TYR A 6 -4.31 0.13 -23.63
CA TYR A 6 -4.36 -1.28 -23.99
C TYR A 6 -5.77 -1.61 -24.40
N SER A 7 -5.94 -2.35 -25.50
CA SER A 7 -7.26 -2.79 -25.91
C SER A 7 -7.71 -3.97 -25.06
N LEU A 8 -9.03 -4.09 -24.85
CA LEU A 8 -9.60 -5.27 -24.21
C LEU A 8 -9.26 -6.55 -24.99
N THR A 9 -9.19 -6.46 -26.33
CA THR A 9 -8.80 -7.58 -27.20
C THR A 9 -7.38 -8.06 -26.91
N TRP A 10 -6.43 -7.13 -26.74
CA TRP A 10 -5.07 -7.49 -26.36
C TRP A 10 -5.03 -8.20 -25.00
N PHE A 11 -5.75 -7.68 -24.01
CA PHE A 11 -5.83 -8.30 -22.69
C PHE A 11 -6.44 -9.71 -22.75
N LYS A 12 -7.53 -9.91 -23.50
CA LYS A 12 -8.14 -11.23 -23.69
C LYS A 12 -7.16 -12.23 -24.29
N ASN A 13 -6.40 -11.80 -25.31
CA ASN A 13 -5.38 -12.67 -25.92
C ASN A 13 -4.29 -13.04 -24.92
N LEU A 14 -3.80 -12.07 -24.13
CA LEU A 14 -2.83 -12.32 -23.06
C LEU A 14 -3.38 -13.31 -22.02
N PHE A 15 -4.64 -13.16 -21.63
CA PHE A 15 -5.30 -14.04 -20.67
C PHE A 15 -5.43 -15.48 -21.21
N VAL A 16 -5.87 -15.65 -22.46
CA VAL A 16 -5.94 -16.96 -23.12
C VAL A 16 -4.56 -17.61 -23.22
N GLN A 17 -3.53 -16.84 -23.59
CA GLN A 17 -2.15 -17.33 -23.58
C GLN A 17 -1.68 -17.71 -22.19
N GLY A 18 -2.10 -16.97 -21.16
CA GLY A 18 -1.88 -17.33 -19.77
C GLY A 18 -2.47 -18.69 -19.40
N ILE A 19 -3.71 -18.95 -19.79
CA ILE A 19 -4.37 -20.26 -19.54
C ILE A 19 -3.61 -21.41 -20.22
N ILE A 20 -3.19 -21.22 -21.47
CA ILE A 20 -2.52 -22.26 -22.27
C ILE A 20 -1.14 -22.57 -21.68
N ASN A 21 -0.38 -21.55 -21.29
CA ASN A 21 1.03 -21.67 -20.91
C ASN A 21 1.28 -21.86 -19.40
N ALA A 22 0.30 -21.55 -18.54
CA ALA A 22 0.44 -21.78 -17.11
C ALA A 22 0.64 -23.28 -16.79
N PRO A 23 1.40 -23.64 -15.73
CA PRO A 23 1.58 -25.02 -15.29
C PRO A 23 0.26 -25.74 -15.05
N LYS A 24 0.08 -26.91 -15.68
CA LYS A 24 -1.15 -27.71 -15.56
C LYS A 24 -1.12 -28.53 -14.27
N SER A 25 -2.27 -28.68 -13.63
CA SER A 25 -2.50 -29.62 -12.53
C SER A 25 -3.90 -30.21 -12.70
N GLU A 26 -4.04 -31.48 -12.29
CA GLU A 26 -5.34 -32.18 -12.19
C GLU A 26 -6.12 -31.69 -10.97
N ALA A 27 -5.42 -31.22 -9.93
CA ALA A 27 -6.05 -30.62 -8.76
C ALA A 27 -6.50 -29.19 -9.11
N LEU A 28 -7.80 -28.93 -8.97
CA LEU A 28 -8.40 -27.65 -9.32
C LEU A 28 -7.77 -26.49 -8.54
N ASP A 29 -7.57 -26.64 -7.24
CA ASP A 29 -7.03 -25.57 -6.38
C ASP A 29 -5.59 -25.21 -6.77
N GLU A 30 -4.74 -26.22 -7.02
CA GLU A 30 -3.37 -26.00 -7.49
C GLU A 30 -3.33 -25.35 -8.88
N ARG A 31 -4.27 -25.74 -9.76
CA ARG A 31 -4.40 -25.15 -11.09
C ARG A 31 -4.81 -23.68 -11.01
N ILE A 32 -5.71 -23.32 -10.09
CA ILE A 32 -6.13 -21.92 -9.87
C ILE A 32 -4.94 -21.07 -9.42
N VAL A 33 -4.15 -21.56 -8.45
CA VAL A 33 -2.94 -20.86 -7.98
C VAL A 33 -1.95 -20.66 -9.13
N SER A 34 -1.66 -21.72 -9.88
CA SER A 34 -0.73 -21.67 -11.02
C SER A 34 -1.18 -20.69 -12.11
N LEU A 35 -2.50 -20.61 -12.38
CA LEU A 35 -3.07 -19.65 -13.32
C LEU A 35 -2.92 -18.21 -12.81
N ASN A 36 -3.28 -17.97 -11.56
CA ASN A 36 -3.18 -16.64 -10.95
C ASN A 36 -1.74 -16.13 -10.97
N ASP A 37 -0.77 -16.95 -10.56
CA ASP A 37 0.64 -16.58 -10.53
C ASP A 37 1.17 -16.27 -11.93
N PHE A 38 0.93 -17.17 -12.89
CA PHE A 38 1.42 -17.02 -14.25
C PHE A 38 0.80 -15.80 -14.95
N ILE A 39 -0.52 -15.62 -14.86
CA ILE A 39 -1.22 -14.51 -15.51
C ILE A 39 -0.81 -13.18 -14.88
N THR A 40 -0.71 -13.12 -13.55
CA THR A 40 -0.30 -11.91 -12.82
C THR A 40 1.11 -11.49 -13.24
N TYR A 41 2.06 -12.43 -13.24
CA TYR A 41 3.43 -12.17 -13.65
C TYR A 41 3.53 -11.80 -15.13
N SER A 42 2.84 -12.53 -16.01
CA SER A 42 2.83 -12.26 -17.45
C SER A 42 2.27 -10.86 -17.75
N LEU A 43 1.15 -10.49 -17.13
CA LEU A 43 0.55 -9.16 -17.27
C LEU A 43 1.51 -8.07 -16.78
N TYR A 44 2.09 -8.26 -15.58
CA TYR A 44 3.06 -7.33 -15.01
C TYR A 44 4.24 -7.11 -15.94
N CYS A 45 4.87 -8.17 -16.44
CA CYS A 45 6.00 -8.07 -17.34
C CYS A 45 5.63 -7.41 -18.68
N ASN A 46 4.45 -7.72 -19.22
CA ASN A 46 4.00 -7.12 -20.49
C ASN A 46 3.79 -5.61 -20.34
N ILE A 47 3.17 -5.15 -19.26
CA ILE A 47 2.96 -3.72 -19.00
C ILE A 47 4.30 -3.03 -18.67
N CYS A 48 5.16 -3.64 -17.87
CA CYS A 48 6.49 -3.08 -17.55
C CYS A 48 7.41 -2.90 -18.76
N ARG A 49 7.16 -3.59 -19.88
CA ARG A 49 7.91 -3.37 -21.14
C ARG A 49 7.49 -2.10 -21.87
N SER A 50 6.25 -1.64 -21.69
CA SER A 50 5.66 -0.51 -22.41
C SER A 50 5.51 0.76 -21.57
N ILE A 51 5.69 0.70 -20.24
CA ILE A 51 5.67 1.88 -19.37
C ILE A 51 7.07 2.38 -19.05
N PHE A 52 7.16 3.68 -18.74
CA PHE A 52 8.43 4.28 -18.32
C PHE A 52 8.86 3.78 -16.94
N GLU A 53 10.17 3.69 -16.73
CA GLU A 53 10.79 3.22 -15.49
C GLU A 53 10.22 3.93 -14.26
N ARG A 54 10.09 5.27 -14.33
CA ARG A 54 9.55 6.10 -13.24
C ARG A 54 8.13 5.74 -12.80
N HIS A 55 7.35 5.03 -13.63
CA HIS A 55 5.98 4.62 -13.30
C HIS A 55 5.88 3.15 -12.87
N LYS A 56 6.95 2.35 -13.02
CA LYS A 56 6.90 0.92 -12.70
C LYS A 56 6.61 0.67 -11.22
N LEU A 57 7.26 1.40 -10.32
CA LEU A 57 7.02 1.26 -8.88
C LEU A 57 5.55 1.54 -8.51
N MET A 58 4.99 2.63 -9.05
CA MET A 58 3.57 2.97 -8.84
C MET A 58 2.64 1.88 -9.38
N TYR A 59 2.94 1.35 -10.57
CA TYR A 59 2.18 0.25 -11.15
C TYR A 59 2.26 -1.02 -10.30
N SER A 60 3.46 -1.42 -9.85
CA SER A 60 3.65 -2.56 -8.94
C SER A 60 2.84 -2.39 -7.67
N PHE A 61 2.92 -1.22 -7.03
CA PHE A 61 2.17 -0.91 -5.82
C PHE A 61 0.66 -1.03 -6.02
N LEU A 62 0.12 -0.41 -7.09
CA LEU A 62 -1.31 -0.49 -7.41
C LEU A 62 -1.76 -1.90 -7.74
N LEU A 63 -0.96 -2.68 -8.46
CA LEU A 63 -1.26 -4.08 -8.76
C LEU A 63 -1.35 -4.91 -7.48
N SER A 64 -0.37 -4.77 -6.58
CA SER A 64 -0.39 -5.45 -5.27
C SER A 64 -1.61 -5.07 -4.43
N ILE A 65 -1.93 -3.77 -4.36
CA ILE A 65 -3.12 -3.30 -3.63
C ILE A 65 -4.40 -3.88 -4.23
N LYS A 66 -4.54 -3.93 -5.55
CA LYS A 66 -5.74 -4.49 -6.20
C LYS A 66 -5.89 -5.99 -5.97
N ILE A 67 -4.80 -6.74 -5.96
CA ILE A 67 -4.81 -8.17 -5.61
C ILE A 67 -5.25 -8.34 -4.15
N LEU A 68 -4.61 -7.63 -3.22
CA LEU A 68 -4.95 -7.74 -1.79
C LEU A 68 -6.37 -7.26 -1.47
N MET A 69 -6.90 -6.27 -2.21
CA MET A 69 -8.31 -5.88 -2.12
C MET A 69 -9.25 -6.99 -2.60
N GLY A 70 -8.91 -7.69 -3.68
CA GLY A 70 -9.68 -8.84 -4.17
C GLY A 70 -9.73 -9.97 -3.15
N ASP A 71 -8.64 -10.15 -2.39
CA ASP A 71 -8.53 -11.11 -1.27
C ASP A 71 -9.22 -10.63 0.02
N GLY A 72 -9.75 -9.40 0.07
CA GLY A 72 -10.31 -8.82 1.30
C GLY A 72 -9.27 -8.50 2.38
N LYS A 73 -7.98 -8.40 2.04
CA LYS A 73 -6.87 -8.12 2.96
C LYS A 73 -6.59 -6.62 3.14
N ILE A 74 -7.25 -5.76 2.37
CA ILE A 74 -7.13 -4.31 2.47
C ILE A 74 -8.42 -3.72 3.02
N ASP A 75 -8.32 -3.06 4.17
CA ASP A 75 -9.39 -2.22 4.67
C ASP A 75 -9.52 -0.94 3.81
N LEU A 76 -10.74 -0.68 3.33
CA LEU A 76 -11.00 0.43 2.41
C LEU A 76 -10.91 1.79 3.11
N GLN A 77 -11.13 1.87 4.42
CA GLN A 77 -11.00 3.11 5.18
C GLN A 77 -9.52 3.49 5.31
N ASN A 78 -8.68 2.54 5.71
CA ASN A 78 -7.23 2.69 5.78
C ASN A 78 -6.64 3.04 4.40
N TRP A 79 -7.11 2.39 3.33
CA TRP A 79 -6.68 2.71 1.96
C TRP A 79 -7.03 4.13 1.53
N ARG A 80 -8.26 4.59 1.81
CA ARG A 80 -8.68 5.97 1.49
C ARG A 80 -7.87 6.99 2.27
N PHE A 81 -7.61 6.71 3.55
CA PHE A 81 -6.76 7.55 4.38
C PHE A 81 -5.33 7.66 3.81
N LEU A 82 -4.72 6.54 3.40
CA LEU A 82 -3.40 6.55 2.78
C LEU A 82 -3.33 7.43 1.52
N LEU A 83 -4.40 7.45 0.72
CA LEU A 83 -4.44 8.21 -0.53
C LEU A 83 -4.75 9.70 -0.36
N SER A 84 -5.55 10.07 0.64
CA SER A 84 -6.13 11.41 0.75
C SER A 84 -5.81 12.13 2.06
N GLY A 85 -5.15 11.44 3.00
CA GLY A 85 -4.90 11.94 4.35
C GLY A 85 -6.17 12.05 5.19
N GLY A 86 -6.02 12.70 6.35
CA GLY A 86 -7.13 13.06 7.23
C GLY A 86 -7.58 14.51 7.05
N ALA A 87 -8.69 14.88 7.72
CA ALA A 87 -9.13 16.27 7.81
C ALA A 87 -8.21 17.05 8.77
N LEU A 88 -8.22 18.38 8.78
CA LEU A 88 -7.46 19.13 9.79
C LEU A 88 -8.22 19.07 11.14
N PRO A 89 -7.66 18.43 12.19
CA PRO A 89 -8.27 18.44 13.50
C PRO A 89 -8.06 19.82 14.15
N PHE A 90 -9.13 20.39 14.70
CA PHE A 90 -9.07 21.67 15.42
C PHE A 90 -8.90 21.46 16.92
N GLY A 91 -8.03 22.25 17.55
CA GLY A 91 -7.99 22.40 19.02
C GLY A 91 -7.30 21.29 19.81
N MET A 92 -6.60 20.34 19.16
CA MET A 92 -5.83 19.31 19.85
C MET A 92 -4.50 19.86 20.37
N LYS A 93 -4.28 19.76 21.69
CA LYS A 93 -3.04 20.18 22.34
C LYS A 93 -1.93 19.20 21.99
N LYS A 94 -0.83 19.70 21.41
CA LYS A 94 0.38 18.90 21.15
C LYS A 94 1.18 18.67 22.43
N PRO A 95 1.97 17.59 22.51
CA PRO A 95 2.98 17.42 23.55
C PRO A 95 3.96 18.59 23.63
N ASP A 96 4.47 18.86 24.83
CA ASP A 96 5.42 19.95 25.09
C ASP A 96 6.86 19.53 24.76
N GLU A 97 7.04 19.06 23.52
CA GLU A 97 8.32 18.67 22.95
C GLU A 97 8.59 19.47 21.68
N ALA A 98 9.83 19.93 21.52
CA ALA A 98 10.21 20.81 20.42
C ALA A 98 10.18 20.10 19.05
N TRP A 99 10.49 18.80 19.03
CA TRP A 99 10.51 18.00 17.81
C TRP A 99 9.11 17.63 17.31
N VAL A 100 8.11 17.58 18.21
CA VAL A 100 6.71 17.38 17.84
C VAL A 100 6.12 18.71 17.41
N THR A 101 6.22 18.98 16.11
CA THR A 101 5.61 20.16 15.48
C THR A 101 4.10 20.00 15.40
N GLN A 102 3.38 21.12 15.23
CA GLN A 102 1.92 21.08 15.04
C GLN A 102 1.51 20.25 13.82
N SER A 103 2.31 20.26 12.74
CA SER A 103 2.03 19.49 11.53
C SER A 103 2.12 17.99 11.78
N ILE A 104 3.17 17.53 12.48
CA ILE A 104 3.32 16.11 12.86
C ILE A 104 2.15 15.69 13.75
N TRP A 105 1.80 16.53 14.73
CA TRP A 105 0.72 16.21 15.67
C TRP A 105 -0.63 16.08 14.96
N ILE A 106 -0.92 16.95 13.99
CA ILE A 106 -2.13 16.85 13.15
C ILE A 106 -2.20 15.48 12.44
N GLU A 107 -1.09 15.01 11.87
CA GLU A 107 -1.05 13.70 11.21
C GLU A 107 -1.24 12.54 12.20
N VAL A 108 -0.66 12.63 13.39
CA VAL A 108 -0.85 11.63 14.46
C VAL A 108 -2.31 11.57 14.90
N ILE A 109 -2.97 12.71 15.10
CA ILE A 109 -4.39 12.74 15.45
C ILE A 109 -5.26 12.17 14.34
N ASN A 110 -4.94 12.50 13.09
CA ASN A 110 -5.64 11.98 11.93
C ASN A 110 -5.50 10.46 11.80
N LEU A 111 -4.31 9.94 12.10
CA LEU A 111 -4.06 8.51 12.16
C LEU A 111 -4.86 7.86 13.30
N ALA A 112 -4.86 8.47 14.49
CA ALA A 112 -5.59 7.98 15.67
C ALA A 112 -7.12 7.90 15.47
N ALA A 113 -7.67 8.68 14.54
CA ALA A 113 -9.09 8.63 14.18
C ALA A 113 -9.48 7.34 13.43
N LEU A 114 -8.50 6.59 12.91
CA LEU A 114 -8.76 5.28 12.32
C LEU A 114 -8.88 4.22 13.42
N PRO A 115 -9.90 3.33 13.38
CA PRO A 115 -10.06 2.27 14.38
C PRO A 115 -8.81 1.39 14.56
N THR A 116 -8.07 1.16 13.47
CA THR A 116 -6.83 0.37 13.46
C THR A 116 -5.71 0.98 14.31
N PHE A 117 -5.72 2.31 14.48
CA PHE A 117 -4.66 3.07 15.15
C PHE A 117 -5.18 3.80 16.39
N ALA A 118 -6.35 3.42 16.91
CA ALA A 118 -6.93 4.04 18.08
C ALA A 118 -5.96 4.02 19.27
N GLY A 119 -5.69 5.20 19.85
CA GLY A 119 -4.79 5.37 20.99
C GLY A 119 -3.31 5.60 20.64
N ILE A 120 -2.94 5.68 19.36
CA ILE A 120 -1.56 5.96 18.95
C ILE A 120 -1.08 7.36 19.39
N ASP A 121 -1.98 8.33 19.41
CA ASP A 121 -1.74 9.69 19.90
C ASP A 121 -1.35 9.70 21.38
N GLN A 122 -2.08 8.95 22.20
CA GLN A 122 -1.76 8.80 23.62
C GLN A 122 -0.43 8.06 23.81
N HIS A 123 -0.21 6.96 23.08
CA HIS A 123 1.04 6.20 23.17
C HIS A 123 2.27 7.03 22.80
N ILE A 124 2.19 7.82 21.72
CA ILE A 124 3.25 8.74 21.33
C ILE A 124 3.50 9.78 22.42
N SER A 125 2.44 10.38 22.96
CA SER A 125 2.53 11.40 24.01
C SER A 125 3.20 10.87 25.29
N ASP A 126 2.92 9.62 25.65
CA ASP A 126 3.46 8.98 26.86
C ASP A 126 4.89 8.44 26.67
N ASN A 127 5.34 8.26 25.42
CA ASN A 127 6.60 7.60 25.09
C ASN A 127 7.50 8.45 24.16
N LEU A 128 7.47 9.78 24.28
CA LEU A 128 8.19 10.69 23.36
C LEU A 128 9.67 10.36 23.21
N ASP A 129 10.35 9.96 24.29
CA ASP A 129 11.76 9.57 24.29
C ASP A 129 12.04 8.32 23.44
N LYS A 130 11.06 7.42 23.28
CA LYS A 130 11.18 6.22 22.42
C LYS A 130 10.87 6.53 20.95
N TRP A 131 9.95 7.47 20.71
CA TRP A 131 9.55 7.86 19.36
C TRP A 131 10.54 8.84 18.71
N LYS A 132 11.25 9.63 19.50
CA LYS A 132 12.22 10.62 19.00
C LYS A 132 13.38 9.98 18.20
N PRO A 133 14.02 8.88 18.63
CA PRO A 133 15.03 8.20 17.82
C PRO A 133 14.50 7.74 16.46
N LEU A 134 13.25 7.27 16.40
CA LEU A 134 12.60 6.89 15.14
C LEU A 134 12.38 8.11 14.24
N ASN A 135 11.93 9.23 14.80
CA ASN A 135 11.78 10.49 14.07
C ASN A 135 13.11 11.03 13.52
N ASP A 136 14.18 10.91 14.30
CA ASP A 136 15.50 11.46 13.96
C ASP A 136 16.33 10.50 13.07
N SER A 137 15.83 9.29 12.82
CA SER A 137 16.48 8.28 12.00
C SER A 137 16.50 8.66 10.52
N GLN A 138 17.60 8.30 9.84
CA GLN A 138 17.69 8.42 8.38
C GLN A 138 17.06 7.22 7.64
N THR A 139 16.79 6.13 8.35
CA THR A 139 16.21 4.89 7.82
C THR A 139 15.14 4.33 8.76
N PRO A 140 14.09 5.11 9.10
CA PRO A 140 13.06 4.72 10.06
C PRO A 140 12.29 3.47 9.65
N GLU A 141 12.26 3.13 8.37
CA GLU A 141 11.64 1.91 7.84
C GLU A 141 12.36 0.60 8.25
N LEU A 142 13.60 0.71 8.73
CA LEU A 142 14.40 -0.42 9.21
C LEU A 142 14.46 -0.51 10.74
N ASP A 143 14.04 0.55 11.43
CA ASP A 143 14.13 0.64 12.89
C ASP A 143 12.96 -0.08 13.57
N PRO A 144 13.19 -0.65 14.77
CA PRO A 144 12.11 -1.27 15.52
C PRO A 144 11.10 -0.21 15.98
N LEU A 145 9.81 -0.53 15.84
CA LEU A 145 8.75 0.32 16.35
C LEU A 145 8.76 0.34 17.90
N PRO A 146 8.49 1.49 18.55
CA PRO A 146 8.35 1.57 19.99
C PRO A 146 7.26 0.63 20.52
N GLN A 147 7.59 -0.14 21.56
CA GLN A 147 6.63 -0.95 22.33
C GLN A 147 5.89 -0.08 23.35
#